data_AF-A0A0M3IPR8-F1
#
_entry.id   AF-A0A0M3IPR8-F1
#
_cell.length_a   1.000
_cell.length_b   1.000
_cell.length_c   1.000
_cell.angle_alpha   90.00
_cell.angle_beta   90.00
_cell.angle_gamma   90.00
#
_symmetry.space_group_name_H-M   'P 1'
#
loop_
_entity.id
_entity.type
_entity.pdbx_description
1 polymer ?
#
loop_
_entity_poly.entity_id
_entity_poly.type
_entity_poly.pdbx_seq_one_letter_code
_entity_poly.pdbx_strand_id
1 'polypeptide(L)'
;ISTSGYVKASAVDIRTVLQADIDVDGKRPQLNIDACSMDLQSVDVIVGGGVLPWIVNLFRPELSRLVREEIRSQLCITLQTVLLEKVNEILHSLPTHIQIANNFFLNYRCEEKPLSTNSFIEGEMYSDIVYDNTTCDLPIRYMDHEGEMYSDIVYDNITCDLPIRYMDHEVGHEEYMAHFWISEHIPNCLLLSAHSGNLLNFVVDKNFNKGKFKSFLSTRLAIAAFFFEVGHEEYMAHFWISDHIPNCLLLSAHSANLLNFVVDKNFNKGKFKSFLSTSCSFISLCIGRFFPILHEYYPNEFVDLRFHTADTPDITILPSGISTNLLLDVDLFISPWTEHKDVLARLAANVTFDILPSIVNKSLSGTITNVTVVIVEVKSTIGHFNQRFIAVLETLTRDAIEVLAISALRIGIHLPLVDNVTLADDARIVSRQGFLRIDSDFVYQWNDVS
;
A
#
# COMPACT_ATOMS: atom_id res chain seq x y z
N ILE A 1 18.08 12.10 64.86
CA ILE A 1 18.62 12.97 63.78
C ILE A 1 17.90 12.56 62.51
N SER A 2 17.27 13.50 61.80
CA SER A 2 16.68 13.23 60.47
C SER A 2 17.65 13.75 59.42
N THR A 3 18.32 12.85 58.70
CA THR A 3 19.24 13.20 57.60
C THR A 3 18.50 13.08 56.28
N SER A 4 18.34 14.18 55.56
CA SER A 4 17.86 14.18 54.18
C SER A 4 19.01 13.98 53.20
N GLY A 5 18.74 13.25 52.12
CA GLY A 5 19.69 12.97 51.06
C GLY A 5 19.02 12.53 49.77
N TYR A 6 19.84 12.29 48.75
CA TYR A 6 19.42 11.80 47.45
C TYR A 6 20.20 10.54 47.10
N VAL A 7 19.61 9.69 46.27
CA VAL A 7 20.29 8.56 45.63
C VAL A 7 20.18 8.74 44.13
N LYS A 8 21.32 8.71 43.43
CA LYS A 8 21.40 8.63 41.97
C LYS A 8 21.97 7.26 41.62
N ALA A 9 21.19 6.43 40.94
CA ALA A 9 21.67 5.20 40.32
C ALA A 9 22.05 5.49 38.86
N SER A 10 23.06 4.81 38.35
CA SER A 10 23.39 4.75 36.92
C SER A 10 23.56 3.29 36.54
N ALA A 11 22.81 2.81 35.56
CA ALA A 11 23.03 1.49 34.98
C ALA A 11 23.93 1.62 33.75
N VAL A 12 24.76 0.61 33.49
CA VAL A 12 25.69 0.56 32.35
C VAL A 12 25.47 -0.73 31.58
N ASP A 13 25.57 -0.67 30.24
CA ASP A 13 25.39 -1.79 29.30
C ASP A 13 24.08 -2.55 29.59
N ILE A 14 22.97 -1.81 29.45
CA ILE A 14 21.62 -2.38 29.46
C ILE A 14 21.42 -3.12 28.13
N ARG A 15 21.09 -4.41 28.22
CA ARG A 15 20.75 -5.26 27.08
C ARG A 15 19.38 -5.87 27.30
N THR A 16 18.49 -5.68 26.34
CA THR A 16 17.14 -6.27 26.37
C THR A 16 16.98 -7.17 25.16
N VAL A 17 16.47 -8.38 25.37
CA VAL A 17 16.07 -9.29 24.31
C VAL A 17 14.56 -9.48 24.43
N LEU A 18 13.85 -9.03 23.40
CA LEU A 18 12.42 -9.19 23.25
C LEU A 18 12.17 -10.25 22.17
N GLN A 19 11.40 -11.28 22.50
CA GLN A 19 10.86 -12.22 21.52
C GLN A 19 9.37 -11.91 21.37
N ALA A 20 9.02 -11.50 20.16
CA ALA A 20 7.67 -11.16 19.76
C ALA A 20 7.34 -11.90 18.47
N ASP A 21 6.05 -12.07 18.22
CA ASP A 21 5.52 -12.73 17.03
C ASP A 21 4.23 -12.02 16.61
N ILE A 22 3.80 -12.21 15.36
CA ILE A 22 2.56 -11.63 14.86
C ILE A 22 1.53 -12.75 14.71
N ASP A 23 0.39 -12.61 15.39
CA ASP A 23 -0.77 -13.49 15.30
C ASP A 23 -1.90 -12.82 14.50
N VAL A 24 -3.04 -13.49 14.30
CA VAL A 24 -4.23 -12.90 13.67
C VAL A 24 -5.42 -12.89 14.63
N ASP A 25 -5.98 -11.70 14.89
CA ASP A 25 -7.27 -11.53 15.57
C ASP A 25 -8.21 -10.65 14.73
N GLY A 26 -9.49 -11.03 14.66
CA GLY A 26 -10.50 -10.25 13.94
C GLY A 26 -10.16 -9.97 12.46
N LYS A 27 -9.39 -10.86 11.82
CA LYS A 27 -8.80 -10.72 10.46
C LYS A 27 -7.73 -9.62 10.30
N ARG A 28 -7.06 -9.25 11.38
CA ARG A 28 -5.99 -8.26 11.43
C ARG A 28 -4.74 -8.85 12.10
N PRO A 29 -3.53 -8.44 11.70
CA PRO A 29 -2.31 -8.82 12.42
C PRO A 29 -2.35 -8.27 13.85
N GLN A 30 -1.80 -9.00 14.83
CA GLN A 30 -1.66 -8.57 16.22
C GLN A 30 -0.27 -8.93 16.74
N LEU A 31 0.40 -7.98 17.41
CA LEU A 31 1.64 -8.25 18.10
C LEU A 31 1.37 -9.06 19.36
N ASN A 32 2.04 -10.19 19.50
CA ASN A 32 2.20 -10.95 20.74
C ASN A 32 3.66 -10.88 21.22
N ILE A 33 3.89 -11.01 22.53
CA ILE A 33 5.24 -11.03 23.11
C ILE A 33 5.39 -12.27 23.99
N ASP A 34 6.08 -13.29 23.48
CA ASP A 34 6.28 -14.57 24.15
C ASP A 34 7.28 -14.47 25.31
N ALA A 35 8.35 -13.70 25.11
CA ALA A 35 9.40 -13.55 26.12
C ALA A 35 10.03 -12.15 26.11
N CYS A 36 10.38 -11.68 27.29
CA CYS A 36 11.29 -10.56 27.46
C CYS A 36 12.33 -10.94 28.51
N SER A 37 13.60 -10.69 28.19
CA SER A 37 14.69 -10.80 29.15
C SER A 37 15.55 -9.54 29.11
N MET A 38 16.04 -9.13 30.28
CA MET A 38 16.87 -7.95 30.44
C MET A 38 18.10 -8.30 31.28
N ASP A 39 19.27 -7.91 30.78
CA ASP A 39 20.53 -7.91 31.50
C ASP A 39 21.12 -6.51 31.60
N LEU A 40 22.01 -6.30 32.57
CA LEU A 40 22.78 -5.07 32.73
C LEU A 40 24.12 -5.35 33.42
N GLN A 41 25.19 -4.73 32.94
CA GLN A 41 26.56 -5.02 33.40
C GLN A 41 26.80 -4.55 34.84
N SER A 42 26.46 -3.31 35.19
CA SER A 42 26.64 -2.74 36.53
C SER A 42 25.52 -1.75 36.91
N VAL A 43 25.37 -1.49 38.21
CA VAL A 43 24.56 -0.37 38.74
C VAL A 43 25.41 0.40 39.75
N ASP A 44 25.81 1.60 39.38
CA ASP A 44 26.55 2.53 40.22
C ASP A 44 25.59 3.41 41.02
N VAL A 45 25.54 3.19 42.34
CA VAL A 45 24.67 3.92 43.26
C VAL A 45 25.46 4.97 44.01
N ILE A 46 25.19 6.25 43.73
CA ILE A 46 25.74 7.43 44.41
C ILE A 46 24.70 7.92 45.42
N VAL A 47 25.06 8.00 46.70
CA VAL A 47 24.22 8.61 47.74
C VAL A 47 24.85 9.92 48.17
N GLY A 48 24.07 11.00 48.19
CA GLY A 48 24.49 12.35 48.58
C GLY A 48 23.49 13.03 49.53
N GLY A 49 23.79 14.27 49.92
CA GLY A 49 23.13 14.93 51.06
C GLY A 49 23.77 14.52 52.41
N GLY A 50 23.12 14.85 53.53
CA GLY A 50 23.74 14.86 54.87
C GLY A 50 24.01 13.50 55.52
N VAL A 51 24.29 12.48 54.71
CA VAL A 51 24.53 11.08 55.12
C VAL A 51 26.04 10.84 55.27
N LEU A 52 26.46 10.12 56.31
CA LEU A 52 27.89 9.86 56.54
C LEU A 52 28.46 8.90 55.47
N PRO A 53 29.60 9.22 54.80
CA PRO A 53 30.13 8.42 53.68
C PRO A 53 30.39 6.94 53.98
N TRP A 54 30.71 6.59 55.23
CA TRP A 54 30.92 5.19 55.63
C TRP A 54 29.62 4.38 55.66
N ILE A 55 28.48 5.00 56.01
CA ILE A 55 27.15 4.37 55.97
C ILE A 55 26.78 4.08 54.52
N VAL A 56 27.04 5.03 53.62
CA VAL A 56 26.78 4.87 52.19
C VAL A 56 27.50 3.64 51.63
N ASN A 57 28.79 3.48 51.92
CA ASN A 57 29.57 2.36 51.42
C ASN A 57 29.13 0.99 51.99
N LEU A 58 28.54 0.96 53.19
CA LEU A 58 27.99 -0.27 53.79
C LEU A 58 26.73 -0.77 53.04
N PHE A 59 25.88 0.14 52.55
CA PHE A 59 24.64 -0.21 51.86
C PHE A 59 24.74 -0.24 50.33
N ARG A 60 25.82 0.31 49.72
CA ARG A 60 26.02 0.28 48.25
C ARG A 60 25.82 -1.09 47.60
N PRO A 61 26.37 -2.22 48.11
CA PRO A 61 26.21 -3.52 47.46
C PRO A 61 24.75 -3.98 47.45
N GLU A 62 24.04 -3.81 48.57
CA GLU A 62 22.65 -4.22 48.71
C GLU A 62 21.70 -3.31 47.93
N LEU A 63 21.94 -2.00 47.90
CA LEU A 63 21.21 -1.06 47.06
C LEU A 63 21.43 -1.34 45.57
N SER A 64 22.66 -1.64 45.15
CA SER A 64 22.98 -2.00 43.75
C SER A 64 22.26 -3.29 43.34
N ARG A 65 22.23 -4.30 44.22
CA ARG A 65 21.48 -5.55 44.02
C ARG A 65 19.97 -5.31 43.87
N LEU A 66 19.37 -4.57 44.80
CA LEU A 66 17.94 -4.26 44.80
C LEU A 66 17.53 -3.43 43.58
N VAL A 67 18.33 -2.43 43.20
CA VAL A 67 18.06 -1.61 42.01
C VAL A 67 18.23 -2.43 40.73
N ARG A 68 19.22 -3.31 40.64
CA ARG A 68 19.37 -4.25 39.50
C ARG A 68 18.15 -5.16 39.35
N GLU A 69 17.70 -5.77 40.44
CA GLU A 69 16.54 -6.68 40.43
C GLU A 69 15.25 -5.97 39.99
N GLU A 70 15.02 -4.75 40.49
CA GLU A 70 13.84 -3.96 40.12
C GLU A 70 13.90 -3.48 38.66
N ILE A 71 15.06 -2.98 38.20
CA ILE A 71 15.24 -2.58 36.79
C ILE A 71 14.94 -3.76 35.86
N ARG A 72 15.53 -4.94 36.11
CA ARG A 72 15.29 -6.16 35.32
C ARG A 72 13.82 -6.56 35.28
N SER A 73 13.13 -6.51 36.42
CA SER A 73 11.71 -6.91 36.49
C SER A 73 10.79 -5.93 35.76
N GLN A 74 11.11 -4.64 35.75
CA GLN A 74 10.15 -3.58 35.40
C GLN A 74 10.33 -3.05 33.99
N LEU A 75 11.56 -3.10 33.44
CA LEU A 75 11.77 -2.74 32.05
C LEU A 75 10.98 -3.66 31.13
N CYS A 76 11.05 -4.98 31.35
CA CYS A 76 10.30 -5.95 30.55
C CYS A 76 8.79 -5.81 30.69
N ILE A 77 8.25 -5.65 31.91
CA ILE A 77 6.80 -5.42 32.11
C ILE A 77 6.34 -4.18 31.36
N THR A 78 7.05 -3.07 31.50
CA THR A 78 6.65 -1.79 30.89
C THR A 78 6.85 -1.80 29.39
N LEU A 79 7.92 -2.41 28.86
CA LEU A 79 8.11 -2.64 27.42
C LEU A 79 6.97 -3.48 26.87
N GLN A 80 6.63 -4.61 27.52
CA GLN A 80 5.50 -5.45 27.12
C GLN A 80 4.19 -4.66 27.09
N THR A 81 3.85 -3.95 28.17
CA THR A 81 2.62 -3.14 28.20
C THR A 81 2.61 -2.07 27.11
N VAL A 82 3.65 -1.24 27.00
CA VAL A 82 3.67 -0.10 26.06
C VAL A 82 3.69 -0.57 24.60
N LEU A 83 4.43 -1.64 24.28
CA LEU A 83 4.49 -2.17 22.93
C LEU A 83 3.18 -2.87 22.54
N LEU A 84 2.66 -3.76 23.38
CA LEU A 84 1.38 -4.44 23.11
C LEU A 84 0.24 -3.42 22.99
N GLU A 85 0.13 -2.46 23.92
CA GLU A 85 -0.93 -1.45 23.91
C GLU A 85 -0.86 -0.58 22.64
N LYS A 86 0.29 0.03 22.36
CA LYS A 86 0.41 0.96 21.22
C LYS A 86 0.42 0.29 19.85
N VAL A 87 1.13 -0.84 19.72
CA VAL A 87 1.20 -1.52 18.42
C VAL A 87 -0.16 -2.15 18.10
N ASN A 88 -0.82 -2.81 19.06
CA ASN A 88 -2.12 -3.41 18.78
C ASN A 88 -3.23 -2.36 18.66
N GLU A 89 -3.14 -1.19 19.31
CA GLU A 89 -4.02 -0.05 19.00
C GLU A 89 -3.93 0.34 17.51
N ILE A 90 -2.72 0.47 16.96
CA ILE A 90 -2.49 0.77 15.54
C ILE A 90 -2.98 -0.40 14.66
N LEU A 91 -2.59 -1.64 14.95
CA LEU A 91 -2.96 -2.79 14.12
C LEU A 91 -4.47 -3.09 14.16
N HIS A 92 -5.15 -2.90 15.30
CA HIS A 92 -6.62 -2.97 15.38
C HIS A 92 -7.31 -1.83 14.62
N SER A 93 -6.68 -0.65 14.51
CA SER A 93 -7.25 0.49 13.79
C SER A 93 -7.25 0.31 12.26
N LEU A 94 -6.43 -0.60 11.72
CA LEU A 94 -6.37 -0.92 10.29
C LEU A 94 -7.77 -1.24 9.75
N PRO A 95 -8.33 -0.43 8.82
CA PRO A 95 -9.69 -0.62 8.32
C PRO A 95 -9.75 -1.71 7.25
N THR A 96 -10.30 -2.89 7.56
CA THR A 96 -10.45 -4.03 6.62
C THR A 96 -11.36 -3.76 5.41
N HIS A 97 -11.95 -2.56 5.33
CA HIS A 97 -12.85 -2.09 4.28
C HIS A 97 -12.64 -0.57 4.14
N ILE A 98 -11.99 -0.14 3.05
CA ILE A 98 -11.66 1.26 2.76
C ILE A 98 -12.44 1.73 1.55
N GLN A 99 -13.15 2.85 1.64
CA GLN A 99 -13.68 3.52 0.46
C GLN A 99 -12.54 4.23 -0.31
N ILE A 100 -12.19 3.72 -1.49
CA ILE A 100 -11.10 4.28 -2.32
C ILE A 100 -11.60 5.28 -3.38
N ALA A 101 -12.87 5.16 -3.79
CA ALA A 101 -13.55 6.11 -4.67
C ALA A 101 -15.06 6.11 -4.43
N ASN A 102 -15.83 6.89 -5.18
CA ASN A 102 -17.29 6.93 -5.03
C ASN A 102 -17.90 5.54 -5.26
N ASN A 103 -18.45 4.94 -4.19
CA ASN A 103 -18.98 3.57 -4.14
C ASN A 103 -18.00 2.44 -4.50
N PHE A 104 -16.69 2.69 -4.52
CA PHE A 104 -15.67 1.64 -4.66
C PHE A 104 -14.95 1.40 -3.34
N PHE A 105 -14.85 0.13 -2.97
CA PHE A 105 -14.28 -0.30 -1.70
C PHE A 105 -13.15 -1.31 -1.92
N LEU A 106 -12.01 -1.06 -1.27
CA LEU A 106 -10.92 -2.02 -1.10
C LEU A 106 -11.19 -2.80 0.19
N ASN A 107 -11.46 -4.09 0.08
CA ASN A 107 -11.44 -4.99 1.21
C ASN A 107 -10.04 -5.58 1.35
N TYR A 108 -9.51 -5.64 2.56
CA TYR A 108 -8.34 -6.45 2.84
C TYR A 108 -8.43 -7.12 4.21
N ARG A 109 -7.77 -8.27 4.32
CA ARG A 109 -7.83 -9.14 5.50
C ARG A 109 -6.60 -10.04 5.57
N CYS A 110 -6.04 -10.16 6.76
CA CYS A 110 -5.10 -11.23 7.10
C CYS A 110 -5.93 -12.38 7.66
N GLU A 111 -5.82 -13.58 7.07
CA GLU A 111 -6.51 -14.78 7.57
C GLU A 111 -5.51 -15.80 8.12
N GLU A 112 -4.30 -15.83 7.56
CA GLU A 112 -3.17 -16.67 7.95
C GLU A 112 -2.18 -15.90 8.85
N LYS A 113 -1.48 -16.63 9.71
CA LYS A 113 -0.45 -16.06 10.59
C LYS A 113 0.82 -15.76 9.79
N PRO A 114 1.41 -14.55 9.86
CA PRO A 114 2.69 -14.25 9.21
C PRO A 114 3.82 -15.21 9.62
N LEU A 115 4.65 -15.58 8.64
CA LEU A 115 5.87 -16.37 8.84
C LEU A 115 7.00 -15.46 9.34
N SER A 116 7.24 -15.50 10.65
CA SER A 116 8.38 -14.86 11.30
C SER A 116 9.63 -15.73 11.22
N THR A 117 10.69 -15.27 10.57
CA THR A 117 12.02 -15.92 10.50
C THR A 117 13.09 -15.12 11.27
N ASN A 118 14.37 -15.49 11.10
CA ASN A 118 15.53 -14.80 11.69
C ASN A 118 16.17 -13.77 10.73
N SER A 119 15.37 -13.25 9.81
CA SER A 119 15.78 -12.28 8.78
C SER A 119 14.58 -11.50 8.21
N PHE A 120 13.38 -12.09 8.23
CA PHE A 120 12.17 -11.46 7.71
C PHE A 120 10.87 -11.86 8.41
N ILE A 121 9.83 -11.07 8.15
CA ILE A 121 8.43 -11.40 8.39
C ILE A 121 7.74 -11.39 7.02
N GLU A 122 7.19 -12.53 6.62
CA GLU A 122 6.37 -12.68 5.42
C GLU A 122 4.91 -12.84 5.83
N GLY A 123 4.01 -12.14 5.14
CA GLY A 123 2.59 -12.20 5.46
C GLY A 123 1.71 -12.05 4.23
N GLU A 124 0.56 -12.71 4.28
CA GLU A 124 -0.37 -12.80 3.17
C GLU A 124 -1.64 -12.01 3.46
N MET A 125 -2.14 -11.36 2.41
CA MET A 125 -3.31 -10.51 2.46
C MET A 125 -4.25 -10.87 1.32
N TYR A 126 -5.45 -11.30 1.67
CA TYR A 126 -6.54 -11.30 0.70
C TYR A 126 -6.96 -9.86 0.49
N SER A 127 -7.07 -9.45 -0.77
CA SER A 127 -7.32 -8.07 -1.18
C SER A 127 -8.19 -8.07 -2.42
N ASP A 128 -9.36 -7.45 -2.34
CA ASP A 128 -10.29 -7.32 -3.47
C ASP A 128 -10.86 -5.89 -3.53
N ILE A 129 -11.16 -5.44 -4.75
CA ILE A 129 -11.78 -4.13 -4.99
C ILE A 129 -13.15 -4.37 -5.60
N VAL A 130 -14.19 -3.91 -4.91
CA VAL A 130 -15.59 -4.15 -5.24
C VAL A 130 -16.38 -2.85 -5.35
N TYR A 131 -17.53 -2.91 -6.03
CA TYR A 131 -18.46 -1.79 -6.17
C TYR A 131 -19.71 -2.02 -5.31
N ASP A 132 -20.17 -0.99 -4.60
CA ASP A 132 -21.21 -1.06 -3.57
C ASP A 132 -20.95 -2.24 -2.60
N ASN A 133 -21.86 -3.21 -2.53
CA ASN A 133 -21.80 -4.38 -1.64
C ASN A 133 -21.74 -5.70 -2.46
N THR A 134 -21.01 -5.68 -3.57
CA THR A 134 -20.74 -6.86 -4.41
C THR A 134 -19.57 -7.69 -3.87
N THR A 135 -19.48 -8.95 -4.28
CA THR A 135 -18.33 -9.83 -4.04
C THR A 135 -17.55 -10.05 -5.33
N CYS A 136 -16.26 -10.33 -5.23
CA CYS A 136 -15.46 -10.80 -6.36
C CYS A 136 -15.39 -12.33 -6.34
N ASP A 137 -16.10 -12.97 -7.28
CA ASP A 137 -16.18 -14.44 -7.39
C ASP A 137 -15.18 -14.99 -8.45
N LEU A 138 -14.13 -14.23 -8.79
CA LEU A 138 -13.08 -14.69 -9.69
C LEU A 138 -12.22 -15.77 -9.03
N PRO A 139 -11.70 -16.76 -9.78
CA PRO A 139 -10.70 -17.67 -9.23
C PRO A 139 -9.41 -16.90 -8.92
N ILE A 140 -8.80 -17.20 -7.77
CA ILE A 140 -7.44 -16.76 -7.45
C ILE A 140 -6.49 -17.50 -8.41
N ARG A 141 -5.50 -16.79 -8.95
CA ARG A 141 -4.44 -17.36 -9.79
C ARG A 141 -3.15 -17.37 -8.99
N TYR A 142 -2.47 -18.52 -8.97
CA TYR A 142 -1.15 -18.63 -8.34
C TYR A 142 -0.17 -17.62 -8.94
N MET A 143 0.64 -17.02 -8.06
CA MET A 143 1.83 -16.30 -8.47
C MET A 143 2.98 -17.32 -8.53
N ASP A 144 3.50 -17.61 -9.72
CA ASP A 144 4.68 -18.47 -9.86
C ASP A 144 5.90 -17.73 -9.30
N HIS A 145 6.29 -18.08 -8.06
CA HIS A 145 7.44 -17.54 -7.34
C HIS A 145 8.77 -18.12 -7.85
N GLU A 146 8.99 -18.16 -9.17
CA GLU A 146 10.32 -18.45 -9.73
C GLU A 146 11.26 -17.24 -9.54
N GLY A 147 11.97 -17.23 -8.41
CA GLY A 147 13.03 -16.29 -8.12
C GLY A 147 13.72 -16.55 -6.79
N GLU A 148 14.98 -16.98 -6.84
CA GLU A 148 15.89 -16.94 -5.69
C GLU A 148 15.95 -15.48 -5.17
N MET A 149 15.53 -15.25 -3.93
CA MET A 149 15.56 -13.92 -3.33
C MET A 149 16.87 -13.74 -2.55
N TYR A 150 17.75 -12.92 -3.11
CA TYR A 150 18.96 -12.46 -2.44
C TYR A 150 18.66 -11.11 -1.75
N SER A 151 19.02 -10.96 -0.49
CA SER A 151 18.88 -9.70 0.26
C SER A 151 20.09 -9.46 1.16
N ASP A 152 20.87 -8.43 0.84
CA ASP A 152 21.68 -7.68 1.80
C ASP A 152 20.94 -6.36 2.12
N ILE A 153 21.29 -5.61 3.19
CA ILE A 153 20.52 -4.43 3.65
C ILE A 153 21.42 -3.42 4.37
N VAL A 154 21.27 -2.11 4.09
CA VAL A 154 21.60 -0.95 4.98
C VAL A 154 20.84 0.32 4.53
N TYR A 155 20.66 1.30 5.44
CA TYR A 155 20.09 2.64 5.22
C TYR A 155 20.82 3.77 6.02
N ASP A 156 20.60 5.04 5.66
CA ASP A 156 21.23 6.29 6.18
C ASP A 156 20.14 7.35 6.49
N ASN A 157 20.16 8.22 7.52
CA ASN A 157 21.28 8.78 8.31
C ASN A 157 21.09 8.68 9.84
N ILE A 158 20.28 7.72 10.31
CA ILE A 158 20.19 7.32 11.73
C ILE A 158 20.40 5.81 11.74
N THR A 159 21.66 5.39 11.90
CA THR A 159 22.10 4.01 11.70
C THR A 159 21.70 3.12 12.89
N CYS A 160 21.13 1.95 12.55
CA CYS A 160 20.74 0.90 13.48
C CYS A 160 21.46 -0.40 13.08
N ASP A 161 22.75 -0.52 13.40
CA ASP A 161 23.57 -1.61 12.86
C ASP A 161 23.26 -2.97 13.54
N LEU A 162 22.76 -3.93 12.76
CA LEU A 162 22.58 -5.34 13.16
C LEU A 162 23.26 -6.30 12.17
N PRO A 163 23.78 -7.45 12.61
CA PRO A 163 24.57 -8.35 11.77
C PRO A 163 23.73 -9.14 10.75
N ILE A 164 24.13 -9.05 9.49
CA ILE A 164 23.53 -9.69 8.30
C ILE A 164 23.54 -11.23 8.41
N ARG A 165 22.52 -11.88 7.84
CA ARG A 165 22.43 -13.35 7.67
C ARG A 165 21.98 -13.72 6.26
N TYR A 166 22.63 -14.73 5.68
CA TYR A 166 22.26 -15.29 4.38
C TYR A 166 20.93 -16.04 4.43
N MET A 167 20.17 -15.93 3.34
CA MET A 167 18.93 -16.70 3.11
C MET A 167 19.19 -17.93 2.24
N ASP A 168 18.56 -19.04 2.60
CA ASP A 168 18.34 -20.23 1.76
C ASP A 168 16.87 -20.65 1.95
N HIS A 169 15.96 -20.32 1.01
CA HIS A 169 14.65 -21.02 0.93
C HIS A 169 13.93 -20.86 -0.41
N GLU A 170 13.22 -21.93 -0.80
CA GLU A 170 12.18 -21.94 -1.85
C GLU A 170 10.84 -21.53 -1.22
N VAL A 171 10.12 -20.56 -1.80
CA VAL A 171 8.81 -20.09 -1.28
C VAL A 171 7.70 -21.09 -1.65
N GLY A 172 6.72 -21.27 -0.75
CA GLY A 172 5.64 -22.25 -0.90
C GLY A 172 4.62 -21.94 -2.01
N HIS A 173 3.94 -22.98 -2.50
CA HIS A 173 2.92 -22.88 -3.55
C HIS A 173 1.50 -22.72 -2.98
N GLU A 174 1.03 -21.49 -2.73
CA GLU A 174 -0.31 -21.26 -2.14
C GLU A 174 -1.11 -20.09 -2.79
N GLU A 175 -2.41 -19.96 -2.43
CA GLU A 175 -3.44 -19.22 -3.19
C GLU A 175 -3.77 -17.82 -2.64
N TYR A 176 -2.88 -16.85 -2.80
CA TYR A 176 -3.07 -15.49 -2.25
C TYR A 176 -3.09 -14.38 -3.30
N MET A 177 -3.67 -13.23 -2.92
CA MET A 177 -3.93 -12.08 -3.82
C MET A 177 -2.87 -10.99 -3.70
N ALA A 178 -2.32 -10.82 -2.50
CA ALA A 178 -1.17 -9.97 -2.22
C ALA A 178 -0.30 -10.60 -1.13
N HIS A 179 1.02 -10.50 -1.30
CA HIS A 179 2.01 -10.86 -0.28
C HIS A 179 2.75 -9.59 0.14
N PHE A 180 3.21 -9.55 1.37
CA PHE A 180 4.20 -8.58 1.81
C PHE A 180 5.36 -9.29 2.53
N TRP A 181 6.55 -8.77 2.31
CA TRP A 181 7.76 -9.16 3.02
C TRP A 181 8.33 -7.91 3.67
N ILE A 182 8.71 -8.04 4.94
CA ILE A 182 9.28 -6.98 5.76
C ILE A 182 10.52 -7.51 6.47
N SER A 183 11.64 -6.80 6.36
CA SER A 183 12.87 -7.18 7.07
C SER A 183 12.69 -7.18 8.59
N GLU A 184 13.34 -8.12 9.30
CA GLU A 184 13.45 -8.08 10.77
C GLU A 184 14.13 -6.80 11.29
N HIS A 185 14.79 -6.05 10.41
CA HIS A 185 15.41 -4.78 10.75
C HIS A 185 14.39 -3.71 11.14
N ILE A 186 13.18 -3.70 10.56
CA ILE A 186 12.16 -2.68 10.84
C ILE A 186 11.72 -2.66 12.32
N PRO A 187 11.26 -3.77 12.94
CA PRO A 187 10.89 -3.76 14.36
C PRO A 187 12.08 -3.40 15.27
N ASN A 188 13.30 -3.79 14.92
CA ASN A 188 14.50 -3.42 15.67
C ASN A 188 14.81 -1.90 15.59
N CYS A 189 14.74 -1.30 14.40
CA CYS A 189 14.88 0.15 14.20
C CYS A 189 13.81 0.94 14.96
N LEU A 190 12.56 0.46 14.96
CA LEU A 190 11.45 1.10 15.68
C LEU A 190 11.69 1.10 17.21
N LEU A 191 12.23 0.01 17.77
CA LEU A 191 12.61 -0.06 19.18
C LEU A 191 13.75 0.92 19.53
N LEU A 192 14.78 1.04 18.68
CA LEU A 192 15.87 2.00 18.85
C LEU A 192 15.38 3.45 18.75
N SER A 193 14.46 3.72 17.82
CA SER A 193 13.83 5.04 17.65
C SER A 193 12.94 5.40 18.84
N ALA A 194 12.15 4.45 19.37
CA ALA A 194 11.32 4.66 20.56
C ALA A 194 12.14 4.93 21.83
N HIS A 195 13.32 4.29 21.96
CA HIS A 195 14.28 4.63 23.01
C HIS A 195 14.83 6.05 22.84
N SER A 196 15.28 6.40 21.63
CA SER A 196 15.90 7.69 21.31
C SER A 196 14.93 8.87 21.44
N GLY A 197 13.66 8.67 21.12
CA GLY A 197 12.58 9.66 21.26
C GLY A 197 12.03 9.83 22.68
N ASN A 198 12.66 9.28 23.72
CA ASN A 198 12.18 9.28 25.12
C ASN A 198 10.74 8.73 25.30
N LEU A 199 10.27 7.84 24.43
CA LEU A 199 8.93 7.23 24.58
C LEU A 199 8.89 6.16 25.67
N LEU A 200 10.06 5.66 26.08
CA LEU A 200 10.26 4.67 27.15
C LEU A 200 10.58 5.35 28.51
N ASN A 201 9.56 5.93 29.15
CA ASN A 201 9.69 6.58 30.46
C ASN A 201 9.22 5.67 31.61
N PHE A 202 10.13 5.36 32.55
CA PHE A 202 9.85 4.50 33.70
C PHE A 202 9.78 5.34 35.00
N VAL A 203 8.72 5.16 35.79
CA VAL A 203 8.50 5.89 37.05
C VAL A 203 8.48 4.92 38.23
N VAL A 204 9.63 4.82 38.92
CA VAL A 204 9.72 4.09 40.19
C VAL A 204 9.22 4.99 41.32
N ASP A 205 8.21 4.55 42.08
CA ASP A 205 7.63 5.30 43.20
C ASP A 205 7.64 4.49 44.53
N LYS A 206 7.19 5.13 45.62
CA LYS A 206 7.20 4.56 46.99
C LYS A 206 6.21 3.41 47.22
N ASN A 207 5.25 3.21 46.33
CA ASN A 207 4.21 2.16 46.40
C ASN A 207 4.61 0.90 45.62
N PHE A 208 5.62 1.03 44.77
CA PHE A 208 6.17 -0.01 43.91
C PHE A 208 6.68 -1.23 44.70
N ASN A 209 6.55 -2.42 44.10
CA ASN A 209 6.94 -3.73 44.67
C ASN A 209 6.51 -3.94 46.14
N LYS A 210 5.21 -3.76 46.42
CA LYS A 210 4.56 -3.97 47.73
C LYS A 210 5.25 -3.25 48.91
N GLY A 211 5.92 -2.13 48.65
CA GLY A 211 6.56 -1.31 49.67
C GLY A 211 7.92 -1.81 50.16
N LYS A 212 8.62 -2.70 49.44
CA LYS A 212 10.02 -3.06 49.75
C LYS A 212 10.96 -1.84 49.77
N PHE A 213 10.68 -0.83 48.94
CA PHE A 213 11.45 0.43 48.88
C PHE A 213 10.96 1.52 49.85
N LYS A 214 9.93 1.26 50.66
CA LYS A 214 9.25 2.25 51.52
C LYS A 214 10.15 2.86 52.60
N SER A 215 11.30 2.25 52.90
CA SER A 215 12.32 2.75 53.82
C SER A 215 13.41 3.61 53.17
N PHE A 216 13.48 3.71 51.84
CA PHE A 216 14.66 4.28 51.16
C PHE A 216 14.42 5.44 50.19
N LEU A 217 13.35 5.50 49.37
CA LEU A 217 13.28 6.49 48.29
C LEU A 217 11.93 7.12 47.93
N SER A 218 12.04 8.31 47.32
CA SER A 218 10.95 9.13 46.79
C SER A 218 11.48 10.12 45.73
N THR A 219 11.84 9.67 44.52
CA THR A 219 12.01 10.52 43.30
C THR A 219 12.20 9.69 42.02
N ARG A 220 11.96 10.31 40.84
CA ARG A 220 12.08 9.73 39.48
C ARG A 220 13.51 9.80 38.91
N LEU A 221 13.79 9.03 37.85
CA LEU A 221 15.07 9.02 37.10
C LEU A 221 14.83 8.80 35.58
N ALA A 222 15.77 9.22 34.72
CA ALA A 222 15.75 9.05 33.25
C ALA A 222 17.18 8.81 32.69
N ILE A 223 17.31 8.21 31.50
CA ILE A 223 18.58 7.75 30.86
C ILE A 223 18.53 8.00 29.33
N ALA A 224 19.68 8.23 28.68
CA ALA A 224 19.83 8.55 27.24
C ALA A 224 20.82 7.62 26.49
N ALA A 225 20.81 7.65 25.16
CA ALA A 225 21.43 6.68 24.23
C ALA A 225 22.77 7.13 23.57
N PHE A 226 23.41 6.22 22.80
CA PHE A 226 24.63 6.43 21.98
C PHE A 226 24.53 5.65 20.64
N PHE A 227 25.31 6.06 19.63
CA PHE A 227 25.24 5.62 18.21
C PHE A 227 26.55 4.99 17.65
N PHE A 228 26.44 4.24 16.54
CA PHE A 228 27.50 3.78 15.60
C PHE A 228 26.94 3.67 14.16
N GLU A 229 27.79 3.57 13.11
CA GLU A 229 27.46 3.55 11.65
C GLU A 229 28.14 2.38 10.87
N VAL A 230 27.50 1.85 9.78
CA VAL A 230 28.02 1.46 8.40
C VAL A 230 27.27 0.24 7.78
N GLY A 231 26.95 0.12 6.46
CA GLY A 231 26.96 1.01 5.27
C GLY A 231 26.66 0.31 3.90
N HIS A 232 25.48 0.53 3.28
CA HIS A 232 24.88 0.01 1.98
C HIS A 232 24.57 -1.52 1.84
N GLU A 233 23.53 -2.10 1.17
CA GLU A 233 22.22 -1.70 0.52
C GLU A 233 21.41 -2.97 0.00
N GLU A 234 20.04 -3.05 0.04
CA GLU A 234 19.13 -3.42 -1.10
C GLU A 234 17.64 -2.93 -0.94
N TYR A 235 16.74 -3.43 -0.06
CA TYR A 235 15.42 -2.77 0.29
C TYR A 235 14.77 -3.26 1.61
N MET A 236 13.95 -2.42 2.28
CA MET A 236 13.23 -2.77 3.52
C MET A 236 11.98 -3.64 3.34
N ALA A 237 11.26 -3.50 2.22
CA ALA A 237 9.99 -4.20 1.99
C ALA A 237 9.74 -4.54 0.51
N HIS A 238 9.02 -5.64 0.31
CA HIS A 238 8.54 -6.11 -0.99
C HIS A 238 7.02 -6.35 -0.93
N PHE A 239 6.28 -5.85 -1.91
CA PHE A 239 4.84 -6.06 -2.05
C PHE A 239 4.53 -6.74 -3.37
N TRP A 240 3.85 -7.89 -3.34
CA TRP A 240 3.36 -8.57 -4.54
C TRP A 240 1.87 -8.27 -4.73
N ILE A 241 1.48 -7.88 -5.93
CA ILE A 241 0.11 -7.47 -6.30
C ILE A 241 -0.31 -8.29 -7.52
N SER A 242 -1.25 -9.22 -7.31
CA SER A 242 -1.80 -10.08 -8.37
C SER A 242 -2.64 -9.29 -9.38
N ASP A 243 -2.71 -9.79 -10.63
CA ASP A 243 -3.67 -9.33 -11.64
C ASP A 243 -5.13 -9.57 -11.22
N HIS A 244 -5.37 -10.42 -10.22
CA HIS A 244 -6.68 -10.64 -9.62
C HIS A 244 -7.31 -9.34 -9.07
N ILE A 245 -6.54 -8.50 -8.38
CA ILE A 245 -7.02 -7.25 -7.74
C ILE A 245 -7.64 -6.28 -8.76
N PRO A 246 -6.94 -5.86 -9.84
CA PRO A 246 -7.54 -5.00 -10.86
C PRO A 246 -8.63 -5.72 -11.69
N ASN A 247 -8.57 -7.05 -11.86
CA ASN A 247 -9.66 -7.79 -12.52
C ASN A 247 -10.96 -7.79 -11.69
N CYS A 248 -10.89 -7.86 -10.35
CA CYS A 248 -12.07 -7.68 -9.48
C CYS A 248 -12.72 -6.30 -9.63
N LEU A 249 -11.89 -5.25 -9.69
CA LEU A 249 -12.34 -3.89 -9.96
C LEU A 249 -13.06 -3.80 -11.31
N LEU A 250 -12.50 -4.38 -12.38
CA LEU A 250 -13.08 -4.39 -13.72
C LEU A 250 -14.40 -5.18 -13.78
N LEU A 251 -14.48 -6.35 -13.14
CA LEU A 251 -15.71 -7.15 -13.04
C LEU A 251 -16.83 -6.39 -12.31
N SER A 252 -16.50 -5.78 -11.18
CA SER A 252 -17.48 -5.00 -10.40
C SER A 252 -17.96 -3.77 -11.17
N ALA A 253 -17.03 -3.04 -11.81
CA ALA A 253 -17.35 -1.86 -12.60
C ALA A 253 -18.13 -2.18 -13.89
N HIS A 254 -17.84 -3.30 -14.55
CA HIS A 254 -18.61 -3.80 -15.69
C HIS A 254 -20.04 -4.17 -15.25
N SER A 255 -20.18 -4.97 -14.20
CA SER A 255 -21.46 -5.44 -13.68
C SER A 255 -22.37 -4.30 -13.21
N ALA A 256 -21.77 -3.25 -12.62
CA ALA A 256 -22.44 -2.00 -12.27
C ALA A 256 -22.73 -1.05 -13.46
N ASN A 257 -22.42 -1.46 -14.70
CA ASN A 257 -22.54 -0.66 -15.93
C ASN A 257 -21.74 0.66 -15.93
N LEU A 258 -20.69 0.76 -15.11
CA LEU A 258 -19.88 1.99 -14.94
C LEU A 258 -18.85 2.17 -16.05
N LEU A 259 -18.42 1.08 -16.69
CA LEU A 259 -17.49 1.08 -17.82
C LEU A 259 -18.19 1.49 -19.13
N ASN A 260 -18.71 2.71 -19.14
CA ASN A 260 -19.30 3.35 -20.31
C ASN A 260 -18.87 4.82 -20.44
N PHE A 261 -18.73 5.30 -21.67
CA PHE A 261 -18.36 6.69 -21.97
C PHE A 261 -18.96 7.17 -23.28
N VAL A 262 -18.96 8.48 -23.50
CA VAL A 262 -19.52 9.08 -24.72
C VAL A 262 -18.51 10.02 -25.36
N VAL A 263 -18.28 9.85 -26.66
CA VAL A 263 -17.54 10.80 -27.50
C VAL A 263 -18.57 11.63 -28.26
N ASP A 264 -18.81 12.85 -27.78
CA ASP A 264 -19.72 13.83 -28.35
C ASP A 264 -18.95 14.96 -29.08
N LYS A 265 -19.69 15.97 -29.57
CA LYS A 265 -19.13 17.16 -30.21
C LYS A 265 -18.23 18.04 -29.32
N ASN A 266 -18.20 17.80 -28.01
CA ASN A 266 -17.43 18.56 -27.01
C ASN A 266 -16.20 17.77 -26.50
N PHE A 267 -16.19 16.45 -26.66
CA PHE A 267 -15.13 15.55 -26.20
C PHE A 267 -13.73 16.04 -26.59
N ASN A 268 -12.81 16.00 -25.61
CA ASN A 268 -11.44 16.49 -25.72
C ASN A 268 -11.35 17.87 -26.41
N LYS A 269 -12.08 18.86 -25.85
CA LYS A 269 -12.17 20.24 -26.36
C LYS A 269 -12.69 20.34 -27.81
N GLY A 270 -13.57 19.41 -28.19
CA GLY A 270 -14.16 19.34 -29.52
C GLY A 270 -13.24 18.80 -30.61
N LYS A 271 -12.20 18.01 -30.27
CA LYS A 271 -11.24 17.41 -31.23
C LYS A 271 -11.95 16.72 -32.41
N PHE A 272 -13.08 16.05 -32.16
CA PHE A 272 -13.84 15.31 -33.17
C PHE A 272 -15.08 16.03 -33.71
N LYS A 273 -15.32 17.29 -33.31
CA LYS A 273 -16.55 18.05 -33.64
C LYS A 273 -16.87 18.09 -35.14
N SER A 274 -15.85 18.26 -35.99
CA SER A 274 -16.07 18.25 -37.44
C SER A 274 -16.44 16.86 -37.97
N PHE A 275 -15.87 15.79 -37.40
CA PHE A 275 -16.14 14.43 -37.85
C PHE A 275 -17.56 14.01 -37.47
N LEU A 276 -18.01 14.36 -36.27
CA LEU A 276 -19.32 13.97 -35.72
C LEU A 276 -20.51 14.78 -36.30
N SER A 277 -20.27 15.81 -37.12
CA SER A 277 -21.34 16.61 -37.76
C SER A 277 -22.11 15.80 -38.80
N THR A 278 -23.44 15.91 -38.85
CA THR A 278 -24.26 15.33 -39.93
C THR A 278 -24.22 16.19 -41.20
N SER A 279 -24.05 17.51 -41.07
CA SER A 279 -23.82 18.43 -42.19
C SER A 279 -22.33 18.66 -42.41
N CYS A 280 -21.80 18.29 -43.58
CA CYS A 280 -20.40 18.52 -43.91
C CYS A 280 -20.17 19.89 -44.55
N SER A 281 -19.10 20.57 -44.16
CA SER A 281 -18.53 21.65 -44.98
C SER A 281 -17.84 21.09 -46.23
N PHE A 282 -17.58 21.93 -47.24
CA PHE A 282 -16.92 21.52 -48.49
C PHE A 282 -15.53 20.88 -48.31
N ILE A 283 -14.78 21.30 -47.29
CA ILE A 283 -13.38 20.89 -47.10
C ILE A 283 -13.24 19.82 -46.01
N SER A 284 -14.05 19.86 -44.95
CA SER A 284 -13.88 18.98 -43.80
C SER A 284 -14.54 17.61 -43.95
N LEU A 285 -13.89 16.60 -43.35
CA LEU A 285 -14.46 15.26 -43.24
C LEU A 285 -15.53 15.26 -42.13
N CYS A 286 -16.72 14.72 -42.42
CA CYS A 286 -17.81 14.52 -41.46
C CYS A 286 -18.58 13.23 -41.77
N ILE A 287 -19.29 12.70 -40.77
CA ILE A 287 -20.01 11.43 -40.85
C ILE A 287 -21.14 11.44 -41.89
N GLY A 288 -21.77 12.60 -42.14
CA GLY A 288 -22.77 12.77 -43.20
C GLY A 288 -22.28 12.53 -44.64
N ARG A 289 -20.96 12.59 -44.92
CA ARG A 289 -20.39 12.18 -46.22
C ARG A 289 -20.40 10.66 -46.42
N PHE A 290 -20.38 9.90 -45.33
CA PHE A 290 -20.37 8.44 -45.36
C PHE A 290 -21.78 7.87 -45.36
N PHE A 291 -22.70 8.51 -44.64
CA PHE A 291 -24.10 8.08 -44.51
C PHE A 291 -25.05 9.23 -44.92
N PRO A 292 -25.47 9.31 -46.21
CA PRO A 292 -26.31 10.39 -46.71
C PRO A 292 -27.62 10.60 -45.92
N ILE A 293 -28.20 9.50 -45.40
CA ILE A 293 -29.38 9.49 -44.53
C ILE A 293 -29.21 10.45 -43.34
N LEU A 294 -28.01 10.57 -42.76
CA LEU A 294 -27.77 11.50 -41.65
C LEU A 294 -27.90 12.96 -42.08
N HIS A 295 -27.43 13.31 -43.28
CA HIS A 295 -27.55 14.68 -43.79
C HIS A 295 -28.98 15.01 -44.24
N GLU A 296 -29.68 14.03 -44.82
CA GLU A 296 -31.05 14.19 -45.34
C GLU A 296 -32.11 14.28 -44.23
N TYR A 297 -32.03 13.42 -43.21
CA TYR A 297 -33.05 13.33 -42.15
C TYR A 297 -32.71 14.10 -40.88
N TYR A 298 -31.42 14.34 -40.61
CA TYR A 298 -30.94 15.03 -39.39
C TYR A 298 -30.00 16.21 -39.72
N PRO A 299 -30.40 17.18 -40.56
CA PRO A 299 -29.51 18.25 -41.02
C PRO A 299 -29.04 19.18 -39.90
N ASN A 300 -27.73 19.45 -39.87
CA ASN A 300 -27.04 20.34 -38.92
C ASN A 300 -26.97 19.82 -37.47
N GLU A 301 -27.24 18.54 -37.28
CA GLU A 301 -27.06 17.84 -36.01
C GLU A 301 -25.66 17.23 -35.84
N PHE A 302 -25.45 16.56 -34.72
CA PHE A 302 -24.24 15.79 -34.42
C PHE A 302 -24.60 14.34 -34.09
N VAL A 303 -23.65 13.44 -34.26
CA VAL A 303 -23.72 12.06 -33.78
C VAL A 303 -22.95 11.94 -32.46
N ASP A 304 -23.57 11.32 -31.46
CA ASP A 304 -22.90 10.89 -30.25
C ASP A 304 -22.47 9.43 -30.40
N LEU A 305 -21.24 9.11 -30.01
CA LEU A 305 -20.72 7.75 -29.97
C LEU A 305 -20.68 7.26 -28.52
N ARG A 306 -21.58 6.36 -28.13
CA ARG A 306 -21.63 5.78 -26.78
C ARG A 306 -20.92 4.43 -26.78
N PHE A 307 -19.81 4.38 -26.06
CA PHE A 307 -19.03 3.18 -25.83
C PHE A 307 -19.46 2.56 -24.50
N HIS A 308 -19.64 1.24 -24.45
CA HIS A 308 -19.83 0.48 -23.22
C HIS A 308 -19.22 -0.91 -23.37
N THR A 309 -18.75 -1.49 -22.27
CA THR A 309 -18.17 -2.84 -22.27
C THR A 309 -19.23 -3.89 -22.61
N ALA A 310 -19.00 -4.66 -23.66
CA ALA A 310 -19.87 -5.76 -24.07
C ALA A 310 -19.71 -6.99 -23.16
N ASP A 311 -18.47 -7.28 -22.79
CA ASP A 311 -18.07 -8.29 -21.80
C ASP A 311 -17.17 -7.65 -20.73
N THR A 312 -16.88 -8.36 -19.64
CA THR A 312 -15.95 -7.89 -18.60
C THR A 312 -14.53 -7.75 -19.19
N PRO A 313 -13.90 -6.57 -19.10
CA PRO A 313 -12.51 -6.40 -19.55
C PRO A 313 -11.53 -7.21 -18.72
N ASP A 314 -10.44 -7.66 -19.35
CA ASP A 314 -9.38 -8.39 -18.67
C ASP A 314 -8.04 -7.64 -18.68
N ILE A 315 -7.33 -7.78 -17.56
CA ILE A 315 -5.93 -7.36 -17.38
C ILE A 315 -5.11 -8.62 -17.13
N THR A 316 -3.97 -8.71 -17.80
CA THR A 316 -2.93 -9.71 -17.53
C THR A 316 -1.60 -9.01 -17.29
N ILE A 317 -0.93 -9.30 -16.18
CA ILE A 317 0.42 -8.77 -15.93
C ILE A 317 1.45 -9.73 -16.55
N LEU A 318 2.39 -9.18 -17.31
CA LEU A 318 3.43 -9.87 -18.05
C LEU A 318 4.81 -9.31 -17.69
N PRO A 319 5.92 -10.02 -17.96
CA PRO A 319 7.27 -9.48 -17.80
C PRO A 319 7.55 -8.19 -18.60
N SER A 320 6.77 -7.91 -19.64
CA SER A 320 6.86 -6.69 -20.47
C SER A 320 6.04 -5.50 -19.97
N GLY A 321 5.26 -5.67 -18.88
CA GLY A 321 4.31 -4.68 -18.37
C GLY A 321 2.90 -5.28 -18.22
N ILE A 322 1.90 -4.43 -18.11
CA ILE A 322 0.49 -4.85 -17.97
C ILE A 322 -0.15 -4.84 -19.36
N SER A 323 -0.76 -5.93 -19.81
CA SER A 323 -1.56 -5.93 -21.05
C SER A 323 -3.04 -5.96 -20.71
N THR A 324 -3.83 -5.16 -21.45
CA THR A 324 -5.27 -4.99 -21.22
C THR A 324 -6.04 -5.35 -22.49
N ASN A 325 -7.15 -6.05 -22.36
CA ASN A 325 -8.06 -6.41 -23.45
C ASN A 325 -9.50 -6.02 -23.10
N LEU A 326 -10.17 -5.33 -24.01
CA LEU A 326 -11.52 -4.80 -23.84
C LEU A 326 -12.36 -5.05 -25.08
N LEU A 327 -13.54 -5.62 -24.90
CA LEU A 327 -14.57 -5.69 -25.93
C LEU A 327 -15.63 -4.62 -25.65
N LEU A 328 -15.78 -3.66 -26.56
CA LEU A 328 -16.70 -2.54 -26.43
C LEU A 328 -17.79 -2.59 -27.50
N ASP A 329 -19.05 -2.43 -27.09
CA ASP A 329 -20.13 -2.03 -27.97
C ASP A 329 -20.07 -0.51 -28.20
N VAL A 330 -20.14 -0.08 -29.45
CA VAL A 330 -20.17 1.32 -29.87
C VAL A 330 -21.53 1.62 -30.51
N ASP A 331 -22.41 2.26 -29.75
CA ASP A 331 -23.74 2.68 -30.21
C ASP A 331 -23.70 4.11 -30.76
N LEU A 332 -24.26 4.30 -31.96
CA LEU A 332 -24.41 5.61 -32.62
C LEU A 332 -25.81 6.17 -32.36
N PHE A 333 -25.87 7.41 -31.87
CA PHE A 333 -27.12 8.16 -31.63
C PHE A 333 -27.09 9.54 -32.29
N ILE A 334 -28.26 10.13 -32.55
CA ILE A 334 -28.34 11.58 -32.77
C ILE A 334 -28.13 12.29 -31.43
N SER A 335 -27.30 13.33 -31.43
CA SER A 335 -26.98 14.13 -30.24
C SER A 335 -28.19 14.97 -29.81
N PRO A 336 -28.57 15.02 -28.52
CA PRO A 336 -27.99 14.27 -27.41
C PRO A 336 -28.60 12.85 -27.29
N TRP A 337 -27.75 11.85 -27.09
CA TRP A 337 -28.15 10.44 -26.89
C TRP A 337 -29.10 10.22 -25.69
N THR A 338 -29.10 11.14 -24.72
CA THR A 338 -29.99 11.10 -23.54
C THR A 338 -31.46 11.32 -23.89
N GLU A 339 -31.73 12.05 -24.98
CA GLU A 339 -33.07 12.35 -25.49
C GLU A 339 -33.43 11.41 -26.64
N HIS A 340 -32.51 11.19 -27.58
CA HIS A 340 -32.70 10.32 -28.75
C HIS A 340 -32.12 8.92 -28.49
N LYS A 341 -32.97 8.02 -27.99
CA LYS A 341 -32.56 6.65 -27.61
C LYS A 341 -32.57 5.60 -28.73
N ASP A 342 -32.84 6.02 -29.97
CA ASP A 342 -32.82 5.13 -31.13
C ASP A 342 -31.38 4.90 -31.60
N VAL A 343 -30.88 3.66 -31.42
CA VAL A 343 -29.56 3.23 -31.88
C VAL A 343 -29.56 3.14 -33.40
N LEU A 344 -28.86 4.07 -34.07
CA LEU A 344 -28.73 4.12 -35.54
C LEU A 344 -27.83 3.01 -36.07
N ALA A 345 -26.77 2.69 -35.33
CA ALA A 345 -25.88 1.59 -35.62
C ALA A 345 -25.19 1.12 -34.34
N ARG A 346 -24.80 -0.15 -34.31
CA ARG A 346 -23.91 -0.74 -33.31
C ARG A 346 -22.72 -1.37 -34.01
N LEU A 347 -21.54 -1.09 -33.48
CA LEU A 347 -20.28 -1.70 -33.88
C LEU A 347 -19.68 -2.38 -32.66
N ALA A 348 -18.88 -3.43 -32.87
CA ALA A 348 -18.04 -4.00 -31.81
C ALA A 348 -16.60 -3.57 -32.05
N ALA A 349 -15.96 -3.01 -31.02
CA ALA A 349 -14.57 -2.63 -31.02
C ALA A 349 -13.80 -3.55 -30.07
N ASN A 350 -12.89 -4.36 -30.62
CA ASN A 350 -11.88 -5.03 -29.82
C ASN A 350 -10.71 -4.05 -29.64
N VAL A 351 -10.38 -3.75 -28.38
CA VAL A 351 -9.33 -2.83 -27.98
C VAL A 351 -8.33 -3.57 -27.11
N THR A 352 -7.05 -3.52 -27.48
CA THR A 352 -5.96 -3.94 -26.60
C THR A 352 -4.98 -2.79 -26.40
N PHE A 353 -4.36 -2.70 -25.22
CA PHE A 353 -3.27 -1.76 -24.97
C PHE A 353 -2.38 -2.23 -23.83
N ASP A 354 -1.14 -1.76 -23.83
CA ASP A 354 -0.17 -2.07 -22.78
C ASP A 354 0.00 -0.85 -21.85
N ILE A 355 0.26 -1.12 -20.57
CA ILE A 355 0.58 -0.13 -19.54
C ILE A 355 1.95 -0.47 -18.97
N LEU A 356 2.88 0.49 -19.05
CA LEU A 356 4.15 0.44 -18.35
C LEU A 356 3.94 1.03 -16.94
N PRO A 357 4.02 0.23 -15.87
CA PRO A 357 3.71 0.70 -14.52
C PRO A 357 4.79 1.66 -14.00
N SER A 358 4.37 2.64 -13.19
CA SER A 358 5.26 3.60 -12.53
C SER A 358 4.67 4.08 -11.20
N ILE A 359 5.52 4.55 -10.29
CA ILE A 359 5.07 5.20 -9.06
C ILE A 359 4.99 6.70 -9.32
N VAL A 360 3.82 7.30 -9.08
CA VAL A 360 3.59 8.75 -9.22
C VAL A 360 2.86 9.24 -7.99
N ASN A 361 3.43 10.22 -7.28
CA ASN A 361 2.88 10.76 -6.03
C ASN A 361 2.49 9.65 -5.02
N LYS A 362 3.36 8.65 -4.85
CA LYS A 362 3.18 7.51 -3.91
C LYS A 362 1.98 6.60 -4.23
N SER A 363 1.39 6.72 -5.42
CA SER A 363 0.35 5.82 -5.93
C SER A 363 0.87 5.04 -7.14
N LEU A 364 0.41 3.80 -7.30
CA LEU A 364 0.70 3.02 -8.51
C LEU A 364 -0.06 3.62 -9.70
N SER A 365 0.67 3.93 -10.77
CA SER A 365 0.21 4.57 -11.99
C SER A 365 0.91 3.92 -13.21
N GLY A 366 0.89 4.57 -14.37
CA GLY A 366 1.62 4.08 -15.54
C GLY A 366 1.49 4.94 -16.79
N THR A 367 2.21 4.55 -17.84
CA THR A 367 2.10 5.14 -19.18
C THR A 367 1.53 4.13 -20.18
N ILE A 368 0.67 4.58 -21.08
CA ILE A 368 -0.03 3.72 -22.05
C ILE A 368 0.79 3.64 -23.34
N THR A 369 0.93 2.43 -23.88
CA THR A 369 1.61 2.13 -25.14
C THR A 369 0.79 1.10 -25.94
N ASN A 370 1.21 0.85 -27.19
CA ASN A 370 0.72 -0.24 -28.03
C ASN A 370 -0.82 -0.36 -28.18
N VAL A 371 -1.56 0.75 -28.09
CA VAL A 371 -3.01 0.73 -28.30
C VAL A 371 -3.31 0.15 -29.68
N THR A 372 -4.20 -0.82 -29.77
CA THR A 372 -4.75 -1.38 -30.99
C THR A 372 -6.26 -1.43 -30.89
N VAL A 373 -6.93 -1.06 -31.98
CA VAL A 373 -8.39 -1.01 -32.06
C VAL A 373 -8.76 -1.66 -33.39
N VAL A 374 -9.68 -2.62 -33.33
CA VAL A 374 -10.26 -3.28 -34.51
C VAL A 374 -11.77 -3.19 -34.40
N ILE A 375 -12.43 -2.56 -35.38
CA ILE A 375 -13.88 -2.32 -35.35
C ILE A 375 -14.60 -3.12 -36.42
N VAL A 376 -15.69 -3.81 -36.03
CA VAL A 376 -16.58 -4.54 -36.93
C VAL A 376 -18.03 -4.05 -36.83
N GLU A 377 -18.76 -4.06 -37.95
CA GLU A 377 -20.19 -3.71 -37.98
C GLU A 377 -21.03 -4.86 -37.39
N VAL A 378 -21.87 -4.56 -36.39
CA VAL A 378 -22.81 -5.53 -35.79
C VAL A 378 -24.21 -5.33 -36.38
N LYS A 379 -24.68 -4.08 -36.46
CA LYS A 379 -25.95 -3.70 -37.11
C LYS A 379 -25.94 -2.23 -37.51
N SER A 380 -26.66 -1.89 -38.56
CA SER A 380 -26.84 -0.50 -39.02
C SER A 380 -28.20 -0.29 -39.67
N THR A 381 -28.83 0.85 -39.40
CA THR A 381 -30.01 1.35 -40.14
C THR A 381 -29.65 2.51 -41.09
N ILE A 382 -28.43 3.04 -41.00
CA ILE A 382 -27.95 4.22 -41.75
C ILE A 382 -27.09 3.89 -42.98
N GLY A 383 -26.79 2.60 -43.20
CA GLY A 383 -25.96 2.09 -44.30
C GLY A 383 -24.68 1.40 -43.84
N HIS A 384 -23.92 0.86 -44.79
CA HIS A 384 -22.74 0.02 -44.48
C HIS A 384 -21.48 0.82 -44.13
N PHE A 385 -20.74 0.32 -43.15
CA PHE A 385 -19.52 0.92 -42.62
C PHE A 385 -18.32 0.50 -43.48
N ASN A 386 -17.99 1.34 -44.47
CA ASN A 386 -16.84 1.06 -45.33
C ASN A 386 -15.49 1.20 -44.60
N GLN A 387 -14.47 0.53 -45.12
CA GLN A 387 -13.12 0.47 -44.54
C GLN A 387 -12.47 1.83 -44.26
N ARG A 388 -12.80 2.89 -45.04
CA ARG A 388 -12.26 4.23 -44.79
C ARG A 388 -12.94 4.90 -43.58
N PHE A 389 -14.22 4.64 -43.36
CA PHE A 389 -14.92 5.11 -42.17
C PHE A 389 -14.40 4.37 -40.92
N ILE A 390 -14.26 3.05 -41.00
CA ILE A 390 -13.72 2.21 -39.93
C ILE A 390 -12.34 2.70 -39.49
N ALA A 391 -11.38 2.90 -40.40
CA ALA A 391 -10.04 3.39 -40.06
C ALA A 391 -10.03 4.77 -39.36
N VAL A 392 -10.96 5.66 -39.72
CA VAL A 392 -11.11 6.96 -39.03
C VAL A 392 -11.70 6.77 -37.63
N LEU A 393 -12.66 5.86 -37.48
CA LEU A 393 -13.28 5.54 -36.20
C LEU A 393 -12.31 4.80 -35.25
N GLU A 394 -11.46 3.92 -35.76
CA GLU A 394 -10.37 3.26 -35.02
C GLU A 394 -9.38 4.30 -34.48
N THR A 395 -9.03 5.31 -35.28
CA THR A 395 -8.18 6.43 -34.87
C THR A 395 -8.84 7.28 -33.77
N LEU A 396 -10.12 7.62 -33.92
CA LEU A 396 -10.90 8.33 -32.91
C LEU A 396 -11.03 7.53 -31.60
N THR A 397 -11.27 6.22 -31.71
CA THR A 397 -11.45 5.33 -30.56
C THR A 397 -10.13 5.19 -29.78
N ARG A 398 -9.00 5.01 -30.48
CA ARG A 398 -7.65 5.03 -29.88
C ARG A 398 -7.44 6.30 -29.05
N ASP A 399 -7.63 7.47 -29.67
CA ASP A 399 -7.49 8.77 -29.00
C ASP A 399 -8.40 8.90 -27.77
N ALA A 400 -9.62 8.35 -27.81
CA ALA A 400 -10.57 8.39 -26.71
C ALA A 400 -10.15 7.46 -25.56
N ILE A 401 -9.71 6.24 -25.88
CA ILE A 401 -9.19 5.26 -24.92
C ILE A 401 -7.94 5.81 -24.20
N GLU A 402 -6.98 6.38 -24.93
CA GLU A 402 -5.78 7.00 -24.34
C GLU A 402 -6.15 8.09 -23.31
N VAL A 403 -7.07 9.00 -23.65
CA VAL A 403 -7.52 10.07 -22.75
C VAL A 403 -8.21 9.53 -21.49
N LEU A 404 -9.05 8.51 -21.63
CA LEU A 404 -9.83 7.95 -20.53
C LEU A 404 -8.96 7.08 -19.61
N ALA A 405 -8.14 6.20 -20.17
CA ALA A 405 -7.27 5.33 -19.39
C ALA A 405 -6.14 6.12 -18.69
N ILE A 406 -5.58 7.17 -19.29
CA ILE A 406 -4.67 8.11 -18.58
C ILE A 406 -5.41 8.83 -17.44
N SER A 407 -6.69 9.17 -17.62
CA SER A 407 -7.48 9.79 -16.55
C SER A 407 -7.73 8.84 -15.39
N ALA A 408 -7.96 7.55 -15.65
CA ALA A 408 -8.07 6.50 -14.64
C ALA A 408 -6.73 6.25 -13.90
N LEU A 409 -5.64 6.08 -14.64
CA LEU A 409 -4.29 5.85 -14.09
C LEU A 409 -3.78 6.98 -13.19
N ARG A 410 -4.34 8.20 -13.32
CA ARG A 410 -4.03 9.35 -12.45
C ARG A 410 -4.72 9.31 -11.08
N ILE A 411 -5.81 8.56 -10.95
CA ILE A 411 -6.40 8.26 -9.63
C ILE A 411 -5.44 7.32 -8.90
N GLY A 412 -4.93 6.32 -9.63
CA GLY A 412 -3.95 5.36 -9.14
C GLY A 412 -4.53 4.37 -8.13
N ILE A 413 -3.68 3.48 -7.64
CA ILE A 413 -3.99 2.59 -6.51
C ILE A 413 -3.13 3.04 -5.32
N HIS A 414 -3.79 3.37 -4.21
CA HIS A 414 -3.13 3.63 -2.94
C HIS A 414 -2.72 2.30 -2.30
N LEU A 415 -1.47 2.22 -1.87
CA LEU A 415 -0.97 1.06 -1.13
C LEU A 415 -1.45 1.13 0.34
N PRO A 416 -1.75 -0.02 0.98
CA PRO A 416 -2.20 -0.07 2.37
C PRO A 416 -1.02 0.18 3.33
N LEU A 417 -0.62 1.44 3.47
CA LEU A 417 0.43 1.90 4.39
C LEU A 417 -0.19 2.45 5.67
N VAL A 418 0.55 2.34 6.78
CA VAL A 418 0.17 2.94 8.08
C VAL A 418 0.32 4.46 8.02
N ASP A 419 -0.50 5.20 8.78
CA ASP A 419 -0.40 6.65 8.89
C ASP A 419 1.03 7.12 9.18
N ASN A 420 1.46 8.15 8.44
CA ASN A 420 2.82 8.71 8.44
C ASN A 420 3.92 7.79 7.90
N VAL A 421 3.62 6.59 7.39
CA VAL A 421 4.58 5.75 6.65
C VAL A 421 4.37 5.94 5.15
N THR A 422 5.45 6.14 4.40
CA THR A 422 5.39 6.24 2.93
C THR A 422 6.55 5.52 2.26
N LEU A 423 6.36 5.10 1.00
CA LEU A 423 7.45 4.57 0.18
C LEU A 423 8.55 5.63 -0.04
N ALA A 424 9.80 5.16 -0.17
CA ALA A 424 10.93 5.96 -0.61
C ALA A 424 10.84 6.37 -2.09
N ASP A 425 11.55 7.43 -2.48
CA ASP A 425 11.47 8.01 -3.84
C ASP A 425 12.16 7.15 -4.91
N ASP A 426 13.00 6.19 -4.51
CA ASP A 426 13.73 5.26 -5.38
C ASP A 426 13.04 3.89 -5.54
N ALA A 427 11.84 3.71 -4.96
CA ALA A 427 11.06 2.50 -5.02
C ALA A 427 10.89 1.95 -6.46
N ARG A 428 11.11 0.64 -6.62
CA ARG A 428 11.19 -0.05 -7.91
C ARG A 428 9.95 -0.91 -8.14
N ILE A 429 9.53 -1.01 -9.40
CA ILE A 429 8.48 -1.93 -9.83
C ILE A 429 9.10 -3.01 -10.73
N VAL A 430 8.76 -4.26 -10.46
CA VAL A 430 9.15 -5.43 -11.25
C VAL A 430 7.89 -6.15 -11.73
N SER A 431 7.70 -6.26 -13.05
CA SER A 431 6.60 -7.04 -13.62
C SER A 431 7.01 -8.51 -13.82
N ARG A 432 6.07 -9.42 -13.54
CA ARG A 432 6.19 -10.87 -13.71
C ARG A 432 4.89 -11.42 -14.26
N GLN A 433 4.86 -12.71 -14.59
CA GLN A 433 3.64 -13.36 -15.04
C GLN A 433 2.60 -13.36 -13.90
N GLY A 434 1.46 -12.71 -14.11
CA GLY A 434 0.34 -12.65 -13.16
C GLY A 434 0.49 -11.65 -12.01
N PHE A 435 1.64 -10.98 -11.81
CA PHE A 435 1.83 -10.02 -10.70
C PHE A 435 2.82 -8.89 -10.97
N LEU A 436 2.64 -7.79 -10.23
CA LEU A 436 3.62 -6.73 -10.02
C LEU A 436 4.26 -6.91 -8.64
N ARG A 437 5.58 -6.78 -8.55
CA ARG A 437 6.30 -6.61 -7.28
C ARG A 437 6.72 -5.14 -7.13
N ILE A 438 6.53 -4.56 -5.95
CA ILE A 438 7.03 -3.23 -5.59
C ILE A 438 8.10 -3.43 -4.50
N ASP A 439 9.32 -3.00 -4.79
CA ASP A 439 10.48 -3.07 -3.90
C ASP A 439 10.76 -1.67 -3.37
N SER A 440 10.78 -1.46 -2.05
CA SER A 440 10.86 -0.11 -1.49
C SER A 440 11.37 -0.08 -0.05
N ASP A 441 12.08 0.98 0.28
CA ASP A 441 12.27 1.44 1.66
C ASP A 441 11.04 2.18 2.18
N PHE A 442 10.90 2.27 3.51
CA PHE A 442 9.87 3.08 4.16
C PHE A 442 10.46 4.33 4.81
N VAL A 443 9.85 5.47 4.53
CA VAL A 443 10.13 6.76 5.14
C VAL A 443 9.01 7.10 6.12
N TYR A 444 9.36 7.18 7.42
CA TYR A 444 8.46 7.66 8.46
C TYR A 444 8.46 9.19 8.50
N GLN A 445 7.30 9.80 8.33
CA GLN A 445 7.08 11.24 8.39
C GLN A 445 6.87 11.66 9.84
N TRP A 446 7.95 12.12 10.48
CA TRP A 446 7.87 12.70 11.83
C TRP A 446 7.00 13.96 11.80
N ASN A 447 5.78 13.86 12.32
CA ASN A 447 5.01 15.03 12.71
C ASN A 447 5.70 15.66 13.92
N ASP A 448 6.40 16.78 13.71
CA ASP A 448 6.93 17.60 14.80
C ASP A 448 5.77 18.01 15.73
N VAL A 449 5.72 17.40 16.91
CA VAL A 449 4.79 17.79 17.99
C VAL A 449 5.36 19.05 18.63
N SER A 450 4.98 20.20 18.06
CA SER A 450 5.37 21.55 18.49
C SER A 450 4.73 21.99 19.81
#